data_AF-A0AAW3JZL5-F1
#
_entry.id   AF-A0AAW3JZL5-F1
#
_cell.length_a   1.000
_cell.length_b   1.000
_cell.length_c   1.000
_cell.angle_alpha   90.00
_cell.angle_beta   90.00
_cell.angle_gamma   90.00
#
_symmetry.space_group_name_H-M   'P 1'
#
loop_
_entity.id
_entity.type
_entity.pdbx_description
1 polymer ?
#
loop_
_entity_poly.entity_id
_entity_poly.type
_entity_poly.pdbx_seq_one_letter_code
_entity_poly.pdbx_strand_id
1 'polypeptide(L)'
;MKLKFYIPVIGLSVISVTAHACINTYAFELGYGGLDQKTAQKQLAQGHLPKSKSVENLNDYGVLLIYAHEYDQAIQIFKHIEKSHPNLAKTAANLGTAYELAGQSEKAKYWIEQGMQRDPNLHQGSEWIHVKILDAKIQQQKDATWIQHHDVLGLDFGQAAEPKAKVKTVQFQKQHYDLDKILLHSQIQMDQRLRFVDRDPITAQIIFNMANIEMLNYNLADKTVDLLYRRAQDIGYLNPKLIESRLDYFQHSKWFRFKAFFVNAYQTFKNLIV
;
A
#
# COMPACT_ATOMS: atom_id res chain seq x y z
N MET A 1 -1.82 58.04 27.83
CA MET A 1 -2.58 58.89 26.89
C MET A 1 -2.23 58.48 25.46
N LYS A 2 -3.18 57.85 24.74
CA LYS A 2 -3.31 57.66 23.26
C LYS A 2 -2.09 57.04 22.52
N LEU A 3 -2.20 56.13 21.55
CA LEU A 3 -3.18 56.00 20.47
C LEU A 3 -3.54 54.53 20.21
N LYS A 4 -4.84 54.27 20.08
CA LYS A 4 -5.40 53.13 19.36
C LYS A 4 -5.27 53.40 17.86
N PHE A 5 -4.88 52.40 17.07
CA PHE A 5 -5.18 52.36 15.65
C PHE A 5 -6.10 51.18 15.36
N TYR A 6 -7.11 51.46 14.55
CA TYR A 6 -8.30 50.67 14.28
C TYR A 6 -8.53 50.75 12.75
N ILE A 7 -8.97 49.64 12.15
CA ILE A 7 -9.61 49.44 10.81
C ILE A 7 -8.68 49.63 9.56
N PRO A 8 -8.79 48.85 8.46
CA PRO A 8 -9.99 48.14 8.02
C PRO A 8 -9.97 46.67 7.63
N VAL A 9 -11.12 46.06 7.95
CA VAL A 9 -11.75 44.94 7.26
C VAL A 9 -11.95 45.33 5.80
N ILE A 10 -11.33 44.59 4.89
CA ILE A 10 -11.77 44.51 3.50
C ILE A 10 -12.23 43.07 3.30
N GLY A 11 -13.54 42.89 3.29
CA GLY A 11 -14.14 41.71 2.69
C GLY A 11 -13.93 41.77 1.18
N LEU A 12 -13.42 40.70 0.61
CA LEU A 12 -13.61 40.39 -0.78
C LEU A 12 -14.05 38.93 -0.88
N SER A 13 -15.24 38.82 -1.42
CA SER A 13 -16.03 37.63 -1.65
C SER A 13 -15.30 36.59 -2.50
N VAL A 14 -15.45 35.34 -2.07
CA VAL A 14 -15.74 34.16 -2.89
C VAL A 14 -15.23 34.22 -4.33
N ILE A 15 -14.09 33.57 -4.57
CA ILE A 15 -14.05 32.59 -5.64
C ILE A 15 -13.70 31.29 -4.96
N SER A 16 -14.75 30.52 -4.67
CA SER A 16 -14.61 29.09 -4.51
C SER A 16 -13.94 28.60 -5.80
N VAL A 17 -12.66 28.28 -5.72
CA VAL A 17 -12.07 27.42 -6.74
C VAL A 17 -12.61 26.03 -6.42
N THR A 18 -13.87 25.83 -6.78
CA THR A 18 -14.37 24.49 -6.99
C THR A 18 -13.57 23.97 -8.17
N ALA A 19 -12.47 23.29 -7.85
CA ALA A 19 -11.77 22.46 -8.80
C ALA A 19 -12.69 21.26 -9.12
N HIS A 20 -13.78 21.52 -9.84
CA HIS A 20 -14.46 20.56 -10.69
C HIS A 20 -13.58 20.30 -11.93
N ALA A 21 -12.33 19.92 -11.69
CA ALA A 21 -11.44 19.39 -12.71
C ALA A 21 -11.45 17.87 -12.51
N CYS A 22 -12.49 17.23 -13.05
CA CYS A 22 -12.55 15.81 -13.38
C CYS A 22 -11.65 14.89 -12.52
N ILE A 23 -11.88 14.87 -11.21
CA ILE A 23 -11.43 13.75 -10.38
C ILE A 23 -12.34 12.62 -10.82
N ASN A 24 -11.82 11.77 -11.71
CA ASN A 24 -12.48 10.55 -12.12
C ASN A 24 -12.96 9.83 -10.86
N THR A 25 -14.28 9.73 -10.72
CA THR A 25 -15.06 9.27 -9.56
C THR A 25 -14.90 7.77 -9.28
N TYR A 26 -13.76 7.21 -9.63
CA TYR A 26 -13.34 5.84 -9.37
C TYR A 26 -12.26 5.80 -8.27
N ALA A 27 -12.26 6.78 -7.37
CA ALA A 27 -11.56 6.73 -6.08
C ALA A 27 -12.31 5.81 -5.09
N PHE A 28 -12.75 4.65 -5.57
CA PHE A 28 -13.07 3.48 -4.77
C PHE A 28 -11.91 2.49 -4.92
N GLU A 29 -10.69 2.99 -4.67
CA GLU A 29 -9.61 2.15 -4.15
C GLU A 29 -10.17 1.52 -2.88
N LEU A 30 -10.23 0.18 -2.83
CA LEU A 30 -10.86 -0.65 -1.81
C LEU A 30 -11.05 0.06 -0.44
N GLY A 31 -12.20 0.72 -0.28
CA GLY A 31 -12.73 1.15 1.02
C GLY A 31 -12.10 2.37 1.70
N TYR A 32 -12.21 3.58 1.13
CA TYR A 32 -12.11 4.82 1.93
C TYR A 32 -13.34 5.06 2.86
N GLY A 33 -14.14 4.02 3.17
CA GLY A 33 -15.47 4.16 3.79
C GLY A 33 -15.81 3.17 4.90
N GLY A 34 -14.85 2.45 5.47
CA GLY A 34 -15.13 1.55 6.61
C GLY A 34 -15.97 0.32 6.28
N LEU A 35 -15.97 -0.13 5.01
CA LEU A 35 -16.54 -1.43 4.64
C LEU A 35 -15.61 -2.54 5.15
N ASP A 36 -16.10 -3.31 6.12
CA ASP A 36 -15.46 -4.53 6.61
C ASP A 36 -16.21 -5.77 6.11
N GLN A 37 -15.63 -6.96 6.32
CA GLN A 37 -16.21 -8.23 5.89
C GLN A 37 -17.63 -8.43 6.45
N LYS A 38 -17.83 -8.14 7.74
CA LYS A 38 -19.11 -8.33 8.42
C LYS A 38 -20.20 -7.43 7.83
N THR A 39 -19.86 -6.18 7.53
CA THR A 39 -20.75 -5.21 6.91
C THR A 39 -21.10 -5.63 5.49
N ALA A 40 -20.11 -6.11 4.72
CA ALA A 40 -20.33 -6.60 3.37
C ALA A 40 -21.27 -7.83 3.35
N GLN A 41 -21.02 -8.81 4.21
CA GLN A 41 -21.87 -9.99 4.36
C GLN A 41 -23.30 -9.62 4.77
N LYS A 42 -23.45 -8.67 5.71
CA LYS A 42 -24.77 -8.19 6.13
C LYS A 42 -25.52 -7.52 4.98
N GLN A 43 -24.87 -6.69 4.18
CA GLN A 43 -25.51 -6.04 3.03
C GLN A 43 -25.99 -7.08 2.01
N LEU A 44 -25.17 -8.09 1.68
CA LEU A 44 -25.57 -9.16 0.78
C LEU A 44 -26.73 -10.00 1.34
N ALA A 45 -26.71 -10.34 2.63
CA ALA A 45 -27.78 -11.06 3.30
C ALA A 45 -29.12 -10.28 3.31
N GLN A 46 -29.07 -8.95 3.23
CA GLN A 46 -30.23 -8.08 3.10
C GLN A 46 -30.71 -7.92 1.64
N GLY A 47 -30.14 -8.67 0.70
CA GLY A 47 -30.49 -8.61 -0.71
C GLY A 47 -29.92 -7.39 -1.43
N HIS A 48 -28.81 -6.82 -0.95
CA HIS A 48 -28.13 -5.74 -1.67
C HIS A 48 -27.66 -6.26 -3.03
N LEU A 49 -28.13 -5.60 -4.08
CA LEU A 49 -27.86 -5.90 -5.49
C LEU A 49 -27.35 -4.63 -6.19
N PRO A 50 -26.66 -4.76 -7.33
CA PRO A 50 -26.22 -3.58 -8.08
C PRO A 50 -27.44 -2.73 -8.49
N LYS A 51 -27.37 -1.42 -8.23
CA LYS A 51 -28.49 -0.48 -8.47
C LYS A 51 -28.88 -0.38 -9.94
N SER A 52 -27.93 -0.63 -10.85
CA SER A 52 -28.15 -0.71 -12.29
C SER A 52 -27.09 -1.62 -12.92
N LYS A 53 -27.20 -1.88 -14.23
CA LYS A 53 -26.19 -2.61 -15.01
C LYS A 53 -25.03 -1.72 -15.48
N SER A 54 -24.86 -0.51 -14.94
CA SER A 54 -23.72 0.33 -15.29
C SER A 54 -22.42 -0.27 -14.76
N VAL A 55 -21.30 0.08 -15.39
CA VAL A 55 -19.96 -0.41 -14.99
C VAL A 55 -19.68 -0.06 -13.54
N GLU A 56 -20.05 1.14 -13.10
CA GLU A 56 -19.83 1.65 -11.73
C GLU A 56 -20.59 0.81 -10.71
N ASN A 57 -21.89 0.59 -10.91
CA ASN A 57 -22.70 -0.18 -9.97
C ASN A 57 -22.29 -1.65 -9.92
N LEU A 58 -21.88 -2.23 -11.06
CA LEU A 58 -21.33 -3.58 -11.10
C LEU A 58 -19.96 -3.66 -10.43
N ASN A 59 -19.12 -2.64 -10.61
CA ASN A 59 -17.82 -2.55 -9.95
C ASN A 59 -17.99 -2.51 -8.43
N ASP A 60 -18.84 -1.62 -7.93
CA ASP A 60 -19.10 -1.47 -6.50
C ASP A 60 -19.66 -2.76 -5.90
N TYR A 61 -20.55 -3.44 -6.63
CA TYR A 61 -21.08 -4.74 -6.23
C TYR A 61 -20.01 -5.84 -6.24
N GLY A 62 -19.13 -5.86 -7.25
CA GLY A 62 -17.98 -6.78 -7.30
C GLY A 62 -17.03 -6.57 -6.13
N VAL A 63 -16.78 -5.32 -5.74
CA VAL A 63 -15.97 -5.00 -4.55
C VAL A 63 -16.67 -5.43 -3.27
N LEU A 64 -17.99 -5.19 -3.15
CA LEU A 64 -18.78 -5.69 -2.02
C LEU A 64 -18.65 -7.21 -1.87
N LEU A 65 -18.70 -7.95 -2.98
CA LEU A 65 -18.49 -9.40 -3.01
C LEU A 65 -17.08 -9.80 -2.57
N ILE A 66 -16.03 -9.07 -2.99
CA ILE A 66 -14.66 -9.28 -2.48
C ILE A 66 -14.62 -9.16 -0.95
N TYR A 67 -15.17 -8.07 -0.40
CA TYR A 67 -15.21 -7.88 1.05
C TYR A 67 -16.03 -8.95 1.76
N ALA A 68 -17.09 -9.47 1.13
CA ALA A 68 -17.88 -10.56 1.71
C ALA A 68 -17.21 -11.94 1.60
N HIS A 69 -16.05 -12.04 0.95
CA HIS A 69 -15.32 -13.26 0.60
C HIS A 69 -16.04 -14.14 -0.44
N GLU A 70 -16.93 -13.55 -1.23
CA GLU A 70 -17.64 -14.18 -2.34
C GLU A 70 -16.83 -14.07 -3.64
N TYR A 71 -15.58 -14.55 -3.62
CA TYR A 71 -14.59 -14.27 -4.65
C TYR A 71 -15.00 -14.80 -6.04
N ASP A 72 -15.60 -15.99 -6.12
CA ASP A 72 -16.05 -16.55 -7.40
C ASP A 72 -17.15 -15.68 -8.03
N GLN A 73 -18.08 -15.16 -7.23
CA GLN A 73 -19.12 -14.25 -7.70
C GLN A 73 -18.51 -12.93 -8.16
N ALA A 74 -17.57 -12.36 -7.38
CA ALA A 74 -16.85 -11.15 -7.75
C ALA A 74 -16.14 -11.33 -9.11
N ILE A 75 -15.45 -12.46 -9.31
CA ILE A 75 -14.80 -12.81 -10.59
C ILE A 75 -15.82 -12.82 -11.73
N GLN A 76 -17.01 -13.41 -11.55
CA GLN A 76 -18.03 -13.40 -12.62
C GLN A 76 -18.50 -11.98 -12.96
N ILE A 77 -18.70 -11.13 -11.95
CA ILE A 77 -19.09 -9.73 -12.14
C ILE A 77 -18.01 -8.98 -12.91
N PHE A 78 -16.75 -9.05 -12.50
CA PHE A 78 -15.69 -8.33 -13.20
C PHE A 78 -15.39 -8.90 -14.60
N LYS A 79 -15.54 -10.22 -14.82
CA LYS A 79 -15.49 -10.80 -16.17
C LYS A 79 -16.62 -10.31 -17.06
N HIS A 80 -17.82 -10.08 -16.50
CA HIS A 80 -18.92 -9.49 -17.24
C HIS A 80 -18.64 -8.04 -17.63
N ILE A 81 -18.07 -7.25 -16.70
CA ILE A 81 -17.61 -5.89 -17.00
C ILE A 81 -16.56 -5.92 -18.12
N GLU A 82 -15.51 -6.74 -17.98
CA GLU A 82 -14.46 -6.84 -19.00
C GLU A 82 -15.00 -7.27 -20.38
N LYS A 83 -15.99 -8.17 -20.43
CA LYS A 83 -16.60 -8.61 -21.69
C LYS A 83 -17.41 -7.50 -22.36
N SER A 84 -18.14 -6.70 -21.58
CA SER A 84 -19.02 -5.64 -22.08
C SER A 84 -18.30 -4.32 -22.32
N HIS A 85 -17.25 -4.06 -21.54
CA HIS A 85 -16.44 -2.85 -21.52
C HIS A 85 -14.96 -3.26 -21.36
N PRO A 86 -14.32 -3.74 -22.45
CA PRO A 86 -12.96 -4.24 -22.38
C PRO A 86 -11.94 -3.13 -22.11
N ASN A 87 -10.73 -3.53 -21.71
CA ASN A 87 -9.56 -2.65 -21.56
C ASN A 87 -9.64 -1.62 -20.42
N LEU A 88 -10.53 -1.82 -19.45
CA LEU A 88 -10.56 -1.00 -18.24
C LEU A 88 -9.47 -1.47 -17.27
N ALA A 89 -8.52 -0.58 -16.94
CA ALA A 89 -7.41 -0.90 -16.03
C ALA A 89 -7.91 -1.32 -14.64
N LYS A 90 -8.93 -0.63 -14.12
CA LYS A 90 -9.52 -0.89 -12.81
C LYS A 90 -10.23 -2.24 -12.75
N THR A 91 -10.97 -2.60 -13.79
CA THR A 91 -11.58 -3.94 -13.91
C THR A 91 -10.51 -5.03 -13.90
N ALA A 92 -9.39 -4.82 -14.59
CA ALA A 92 -8.26 -5.75 -14.57
C ALA A 92 -7.64 -5.86 -13.16
N ALA A 93 -7.38 -4.74 -12.46
CA ALA A 93 -6.90 -4.80 -11.08
C ALA A 93 -7.88 -5.53 -10.15
N ASN A 94 -9.18 -5.25 -10.25
CA ASN A 94 -10.18 -5.92 -9.42
C ASN A 94 -10.32 -7.41 -9.74
N LEU A 95 -10.18 -7.83 -11.00
CA LEU A 95 -10.04 -9.24 -11.36
C LEU A 95 -8.80 -9.86 -10.72
N GLY A 96 -7.65 -9.17 -10.81
CA GLY A 96 -6.40 -9.60 -10.21
C GLY A 96 -6.53 -9.84 -8.71
N THR A 97 -7.06 -8.87 -7.98
CA THR A 97 -7.34 -8.98 -6.53
C THR A 97 -8.32 -10.10 -6.21
N ALA A 98 -9.43 -10.23 -6.95
CA ALA A 98 -10.40 -11.29 -6.70
C ALA A 98 -9.80 -12.69 -6.95
N TYR A 99 -9.00 -12.87 -8.01
CA TYR A 99 -8.26 -14.11 -8.25
C TYR A 99 -7.20 -14.36 -7.18
N GLU A 100 -6.51 -13.32 -6.70
CA GLU A 100 -5.52 -13.48 -5.64
C GLU A 100 -6.17 -14.05 -4.38
N LEU A 101 -7.27 -13.44 -3.95
CA LEU A 101 -8.00 -13.82 -2.74
C LEU A 101 -8.68 -15.19 -2.90
N ALA A 102 -9.04 -15.57 -4.12
CA ALA A 102 -9.46 -16.93 -4.47
C ALA A 102 -8.30 -17.95 -4.55
N GLY A 103 -7.06 -17.56 -4.24
CA GLY A 103 -5.88 -18.44 -4.27
C GLY A 103 -5.31 -18.73 -5.66
N GLN A 104 -5.81 -18.07 -6.71
CA GLN A 104 -5.43 -18.30 -8.10
C GLN A 104 -4.32 -17.33 -8.55
N SER A 105 -3.15 -17.43 -7.92
CA SER A 105 -2.05 -16.45 -8.04
C SER A 105 -1.55 -16.20 -9.47
N GLU A 106 -1.47 -17.22 -10.33
CA GLU A 106 -1.07 -17.05 -11.74
C GLU A 106 -2.08 -16.19 -12.53
N LYS A 107 -3.39 -16.43 -12.34
CA LYS A 107 -4.44 -15.62 -12.97
C LYS A 107 -4.46 -14.21 -12.40
N ALA A 108 -4.25 -14.08 -11.09
CA ALA A 108 -4.15 -12.79 -10.44
C ALA A 108 -3.03 -11.95 -11.08
N LYS A 109 -1.83 -12.54 -11.21
CA LYS A 109 -0.68 -11.88 -11.81
C LYS A 109 -0.96 -11.40 -13.22
N TYR A 110 -1.52 -12.28 -14.06
CA TYR A 110 -1.92 -11.91 -15.42
C TYR A 110 -2.81 -10.66 -15.43
N TRP A 111 -3.86 -10.62 -14.61
CA TRP A 111 -4.81 -9.51 -14.60
C TRP A 111 -4.23 -8.22 -14.00
N ILE A 112 -3.37 -8.31 -12.99
CA ILE A 112 -2.63 -7.15 -12.49
C ILE A 112 -1.70 -6.58 -13.57
N GLU A 113 -0.96 -7.43 -14.28
CA GLU A 113 -0.10 -7.00 -15.39
C GLU A 113 -0.90 -6.38 -16.54
N GLN A 114 -2.10 -6.89 -16.83
CA GLN A 114 -3.02 -6.25 -17.78
C GLN A 114 -3.46 -4.86 -17.29
N GLY A 115 -3.76 -4.71 -16.00
CA GLY A 115 -4.06 -3.41 -15.38
C GLY A 115 -2.93 -2.41 -15.57
N MET A 116 -1.70 -2.83 -15.28
CA MET A 116 -0.48 -2.02 -15.46
C MET A 116 -0.23 -1.64 -16.92
N GLN A 117 -0.51 -2.53 -17.88
CA GLN A 117 -0.37 -2.24 -19.31
C GLN A 117 -1.39 -1.20 -19.78
N ARG A 118 -2.61 -1.26 -19.25
CA ARG A 118 -3.71 -0.34 -19.61
C ARG A 118 -3.52 1.04 -18.97
N ASP A 119 -3.07 1.09 -17.72
CA ASP A 119 -2.77 2.31 -16.98
C ASP A 119 -1.51 2.11 -16.10
N PRO A 120 -0.34 2.62 -16.53
CA PRO A 120 0.88 2.56 -15.74
C PRO A 120 0.82 3.32 -14.40
N ASN A 121 -0.14 4.23 -14.23
CA ASN A 121 -0.34 4.99 -13.00
C ASN A 121 -1.42 4.37 -12.09
N LEU A 122 -1.94 3.18 -12.41
CA LEU A 122 -2.89 2.45 -11.57
C LEU A 122 -2.33 2.27 -10.15
N HIS A 123 -3.14 2.59 -9.15
CA HIS A 123 -2.72 2.69 -7.74
C HIS A 123 -1.42 3.48 -7.57
N GLN A 124 -1.35 4.65 -8.23
CA GLN A 124 -0.21 5.57 -8.21
C GLN A 124 1.10 4.93 -8.72
N GLY A 125 0.99 3.91 -9.59
CA GLY A 125 2.11 3.18 -10.17
C GLY A 125 2.73 2.12 -9.24
N SER A 126 2.02 1.74 -8.18
CA SER A 126 2.52 0.79 -7.16
C SER A 126 2.27 -0.68 -7.47
N GLU A 127 1.52 -1.02 -8.53
CA GLU A 127 1.16 -2.39 -8.89
C GLU A 127 2.35 -3.33 -9.15
N TRP A 128 3.56 -2.81 -9.43
CA TRP A 128 4.74 -3.65 -9.53
C TRP A 128 5.03 -4.43 -8.23
N ILE A 129 4.70 -3.86 -7.06
CA ILE A 129 4.80 -4.54 -5.77
C ILE A 129 3.76 -5.64 -5.67
N HIS A 130 2.54 -5.41 -6.16
CA HIS A 130 1.51 -6.46 -6.23
C HIS A 130 1.98 -7.64 -7.09
N VAL A 131 2.60 -7.37 -8.25
CA VAL A 131 3.22 -8.43 -9.07
C VAL A 131 4.31 -9.17 -8.30
N LYS A 132 5.19 -8.47 -7.56
CA LYS A 132 6.22 -9.12 -6.73
C LYS A 132 5.64 -10.00 -5.62
N ILE A 133 4.56 -9.56 -4.99
CA ILE A 133 3.81 -10.35 -4.00
C ILE A 133 3.26 -11.62 -4.66
N LEU A 134 2.64 -11.50 -5.83
CA LEU A 134 2.09 -12.63 -6.57
C LEU A 134 3.18 -13.61 -7.03
N ASP A 135 4.32 -13.10 -7.50
CA ASP A 135 5.50 -13.91 -7.79
C ASP A 135 5.96 -14.70 -6.57
N ALA A 136 6.07 -14.04 -5.41
CA ALA A 136 6.44 -14.71 -4.16
C ALA A 136 5.42 -15.78 -3.76
N LYS A 137 4.11 -15.53 -3.90
CA LYS A 137 3.05 -16.53 -3.64
C LYS A 137 3.15 -17.72 -4.58
N ILE A 138 3.40 -17.49 -5.87
CA ILE A 138 3.60 -18.55 -6.88
C ILE A 138 4.83 -19.39 -6.53
N GLN A 139 5.93 -18.77 -6.11
CA GLN A 139 7.12 -19.52 -5.66
C GLN A 139 6.83 -20.29 -4.36
N GLN A 140 6.10 -19.70 -3.43
CA GLN A 140 5.76 -20.35 -2.15
C GLN A 140 4.85 -21.58 -2.34
N GLN A 141 4.01 -21.59 -3.39
CA GLN A 141 3.22 -22.77 -3.78
C GLN A 141 4.11 -23.93 -4.27
N LYS A 142 5.29 -23.64 -4.80
CA LYS A 142 6.27 -24.63 -5.29
C LYS A 142 7.23 -25.05 -4.17
N ASP A 143 7.63 -24.09 -3.33
CA ASP A 143 8.52 -24.27 -2.18
C ASP A 143 7.97 -23.48 -0.99
N ALA A 144 7.37 -24.17 -0.03
CA ALA A 144 6.79 -23.56 1.16
C ALA A 144 7.81 -22.77 2.01
N THR A 145 9.11 -23.04 1.85
CA THR A 145 10.20 -22.37 2.56
C THR A 145 10.80 -21.19 1.80
N TRP A 146 10.33 -20.90 0.58
CA TRP A 146 10.90 -19.88 -0.30
C TRP A 146 11.14 -18.53 0.39
N ILE A 147 10.15 -18.09 1.19
CA ILE A 147 10.17 -16.81 1.90
C ILE A 147 11.24 -16.73 3.03
N GLN A 148 11.77 -17.87 3.47
CA GLN A 148 12.85 -17.93 4.46
C GLN A 148 14.20 -17.49 3.87
N HIS A 149 14.36 -17.65 2.55
CA HIS A 149 15.65 -17.47 1.86
C HIS A 149 15.62 -16.36 0.80
N HIS A 150 14.46 -15.75 0.55
CA HIS A 150 14.29 -14.72 -0.48
C HIS A 150 13.56 -13.49 0.08
N ASP A 151 13.94 -12.33 -0.46
CA ASP A 151 13.23 -11.08 -0.23
C ASP A 151 12.23 -10.83 -1.37
N VAL A 152 10.98 -10.50 -1.03
CA VAL A 152 9.88 -10.30 -1.98
C VAL A 152 10.19 -9.17 -2.96
N LEU A 153 10.83 -8.09 -2.50
CA LEU A 153 11.16 -6.93 -3.33
C LEU A 153 12.62 -6.96 -3.81
N GLY A 154 13.41 -7.94 -3.38
CA GLY A 154 14.83 -8.06 -3.70
C GLY A 154 15.72 -7.11 -2.88
N LEU A 155 15.28 -6.71 -1.69
CA LEU A 155 16.02 -5.85 -0.78
C LEU A 155 16.96 -6.66 0.14
N ASP A 156 18.01 -6.01 0.65
CA ASP A 156 18.90 -6.58 1.66
C ASP A 156 19.36 -5.47 2.63
N PHE A 157 18.91 -5.58 3.88
CA PHE A 157 19.25 -4.69 4.99
C PHE A 157 20.26 -5.30 5.98
N GLY A 158 20.76 -6.51 5.71
CA GLY A 158 21.60 -7.29 6.61
C GLY A 158 20.84 -7.91 7.79
N GLN A 159 21.59 -8.54 8.69
CA GLN A 159 21.07 -9.24 9.89
C GLN A 159 21.54 -8.58 11.20
N ALA A 160 22.15 -7.39 11.12
CA ALA A 160 22.57 -6.63 12.28
C ALA A 160 21.44 -5.76 12.84
N ALA A 161 21.62 -5.30 14.08
CA ALA A 161 20.74 -4.35 14.77
C ALA A 161 20.61 -3.01 14.02
N GLU A 162 21.72 -2.52 13.47
CA GLU A 162 21.71 -1.40 12.53
C GLU A 162 21.50 -1.95 11.09
N PRO A 163 20.38 -1.65 10.42
CA PRO A 163 20.15 -2.04 9.04
C PRO A 163 21.07 -1.24 8.13
N LYS A 164 21.52 -1.89 7.07
CA LYS A 164 22.32 -1.25 6.01
C LYS A 164 21.78 -1.68 4.67
N ALA A 165 21.26 -0.73 3.88
CA ALA A 165 20.78 -1.00 2.54
C ALA A 165 21.94 -1.38 1.61
N LYS A 166 22.16 -2.70 1.43
CA LYS A 166 23.10 -3.23 0.43
C LYS A 166 22.52 -3.10 -0.97
N VAL A 167 21.19 -3.20 -1.08
CA VAL A 167 20.42 -2.87 -2.28
C VAL A 167 19.69 -1.56 -2.03
N LYS A 168 19.96 -0.56 -2.88
CA LYS A 168 19.38 0.79 -2.77
C LYS A 168 18.35 1.09 -3.86
N THR A 169 18.39 0.32 -4.94
CA THR A 169 17.47 0.43 -6.06
C THR A 169 17.01 -0.94 -6.50
N VAL A 170 15.74 -1.06 -6.87
CA VAL A 170 15.15 -2.28 -7.42
C VAL A 170 14.73 -1.97 -8.86
N GLN A 171 15.10 -2.85 -9.79
CA GLN A 171 14.63 -2.77 -11.17
C GLN A 171 13.40 -3.67 -11.34
N PHE A 172 12.36 -3.13 -11.97
CA PHE A 172 11.24 -3.91 -12.46
C PHE A 172 10.90 -3.44 -13.87
N GLN A 173 10.88 -4.37 -14.82
CA GLN A 173 10.83 -4.07 -16.26
C GLN A 173 11.93 -3.05 -16.63
N LYS A 174 11.54 -1.89 -17.20
CA LYS A 174 12.46 -0.81 -17.61
C LYS A 174 12.57 0.32 -16.57
N GLN A 175 11.94 0.18 -15.41
CA GLN A 175 11.88 1.20 -14.37
C GLN A 175 12.81 0.84 -13.21
N HIS A 176 13.34 1.87 -12.56
CA HIS A 176 14.15 1.77 -11.35
C HIS A 176 13.44 2.49 -10.20
N TYR A 177 13.37 1.84 -9.05
CA TYR A 177 12.74 2.36 -7.85
C TYR A 177 13.79 2.46 -6.75
N ASP A 178 13.97 3.66 -6.20
CA ASP A 178 14.80 3.86 -5.02
C ASP A 178 14.03 3.54 -3.74
N LEU A 179 14.70 3.61 -2.59
CA LEU A 179 14.10 3.25 -1.29
C LEU A 179 12.89 4.11 -0.93
N ASP A 180 12.90 5.41 -1.26
CA ASP A 180 11.77 6.30 -0.94
C ASP A 180 10.54 5.95 -1.79
N LYS A 181 10.74 5.68 -3.08
CA LYS A 181 9.66 5.24 -3.97
C LYS A 181 9.15 3.85 -3.60
N ILE A 182 10.04 2.93 -3.19
CA ILE A 182 9.68 1.60 -2.69
C ILE A 182 8.85 1.72 -1.40
N LEU A 183 9.26 2.57 -0.46
CA LEU A 183 8.52 2.81 0.78
C LEU A 183 7.11 3.33 0.48
N LEU A 184 6.99 4.38 -0.34
CA LEU A 184 5.69 4.94 -0.75
C LEU A 184 4.80 3.90 -1.41
N HIS A 185 5.33 3.14 -2.38
CA HIS A 185 4.55 2.12 -3.08
C HIS A 185 4.15 0.97 -2.15
N SER A 186 5.02 0.62 -1.19
CA SER A 186 4.71 -0.40 -0.19
C SER A 186 3.59 0.08 0.72
N GLN A 187 3.59 1.35 1.16
CA GLN A 187 2.50 1.92 1.96
C GLN A 187 1.15 1.82 1.25
N ILE A 188 1.09 2.19 -0.04
CA ILE A 188 -0.14 2.14 -0.85
C ILE A 188 -0.68 0.71 -0.94
N GLN A 189 0.19 -0.25 -1.28
CA GLN A 189 -0.20 -1.64 -1.45
C GLN A 189 -0.58 -2.31 -0.12
N MET A 190 0.13 -1.99 0.97
CA MET A 190 -0.19 -2.53 2.29
C MET A 190 -1.50 -1.95 2.85
N ASP A 191 -1.85 -0.68 2.58
CA ASP A 191 -3.15 -0.12 2.99
C ASP A 191 -4.32 -0.89 2.39
N GLN A 192 -4.21 -1.28 1.12
CA GLN A 192 -5.24 -2.08 0.45
C GLN A 192 -5.23 -3.52 0.96
N ARG A 193 -4.05 -4.14 1.04
CA ARG A 193 -3.89 -5.57 1.31
C ARG A 193 -4.26 -5.97 2.74
N LEU A 194 -3.90 -5.15 3.73
CA LEU A 194 -4.09 -5.46 5.16
C LEU A 194 -5.56 -5.53 5.60
N ARG A 195 -6.50 -5.24 4.69
CA ARG A 195 -7.95 -5.40 4.88
C ARG A 195 -8.42 -6.84 4.70
N PHE A 196 -7.61 -7.67 4.03
CA PHE A 196 -7.99 -9.02 3.62
C PHE A 196 -7.02 -10.10 4.12
N VAL A 197 -5.83 -9.70 4.61
CA VAL A 197 -4.81 -10.64 5.07
C VAL A 197 -4.49 -10.41 6.54
N ASP A 198 -4.52 -11.51 7.32
CA ASP A 198 -4.18 -11.48 8.74
C ASP A 198 -2.75 -11.97 8.98
N ARG A 199 -2.47 -13.25 8.69
CA ARG A 199 -1.13 -13.85 8.78
C ARG A 199 -0.60 -14.17 7.40
N ASP A 200 0.36 -13.37 6.95
CA ASP A 200 0.98 -13.51 5.64
C ASP A 200 2.47 -13.13 5.72
N PRO A 201 3.39 -14.12 5.72
CA PRO A 201 4.82 -13.87 5.81
C PRO A 201 5.39 -12.97 4.70
N ILE A 202 4.78 -12.98 3.51
CA ILE A 202 5.16 -12.10 2.39
C ILE A 202 4.84 -10.64 2.75
N THR A 203 3.62 -10.40 3.23
CA THR A 203 3.17 -9.09 3.73
C THR A 203 4.03 -8.62 4.91
N ALA A 204 4.29 -9.51 5.87
CA ALA A 204 5.11 -9.21 7.03
C ALA A 204 6.54 -8.79 6.64
N GLN A 205 7.15 -9.43 5.64
CA GLN A 205 8.48 -9.07 5.16
C GLN A 205 8.50 -7.69 4.47
N ILE A 206 7.46 -7.34 3.69
CA ILE A 206 7.36 -6.00 3.09
C ILE A 206 7.27 -4.92 4.18
N ILE A 207 6.41 -5.12 5.18
CA ILE A 207 6.25 -4.17 6.31
C ILE A 207 7.54 -4.06 7.12
N PHE A 208 8.24 -5.17 7.33
CA PHE A 208 9.56 -5.17 7.95
C PHE A 208 10.57 -4.35 7.14
N ASN A 209 10.55 -4.45 5.82
CA ASN A 209 11.40 -3.63 4.95
C ASN A 209 11.01 -2.15 4.97
N MET A 210 9.73 -1.81 5.07
CA MET A 210 9.28 -0.43 5.30
C MET A 210 9.90 0.13 6.58
N ALA A 211 9.89 -0.64 7.69
CA ALA A 211 10.52 -0.23 8.94
C ALA A 211 12.03 0.01 8.80
N ASN A 212 12.72 -0.81 8.00
CA ASN A 212 14.15 -0.63 7.72
C ASN A 212 14.44 0.65 6.95
N ILE A 213 13.63 0.97 5.95
CA ILE A 213 13.77 2.19 5.15
C ILE A 213 13.51 3.42 6.04
N GLU A 214 12.44 3.41 6.84
CA GLU A 214 12.13 4.49 7.78
C GLU A 214 13.24 4.69 8.83
N MET A 215 13.86 3.60 9.28
CA MET A 215 15.00 3.66 10.20
C MET A 215 16.24 4.27 9.54
N LEU A 216 16.49 3.97 8.25
CA LEU A 216 17.58 4.57 7.47
C LEU A 216 17.33 6.06 7.15
N ASN A 217 16.05 6.44 7.02
CA ASN A 217 15.63 7.83 6.83
C ASN A 217 15.63 8.62 8.15
N TYR A 218 15.99 7.99 9.28
CA TYR A 218 15.98 8.56 10.63
C TYR A 218 14.63 9.19 10.98
N ASN A 219 13.53 8.57 10.52
CA ASN A 219 12.20 9.04 10.83
C ASN A 219 11.89 8.81 12.32
N LEU A 220 11.78 9.92 13.06
CA LEU A 220 11.44 9.93 14.48
C LEU A 220 9.97 10.27 14.74
N ALA A 221 9.16 10.46 13.70
CA ALA A 221 7.75 10.82 13.82
C ALA A 221 6.94 9.67 14.45
N ASP A 222 6.04 10.02 15.37
CA ASP A 222 4.89 9.24 15.84
C ASP A 222 5.08 7.73 16.04
N LYS A 223 6.28 7.33 16.47
CA LYS A 223 6.65 5.91 16.66
C LYS A 223 6.52 5.05 15.39
N THR A 224 6.55 5.64 14.19
CA THR A 224 6.35 4.93 12.91
C THR A 224 7.22 3.69 12.77
N VAL A 225 8.53 3.79 13.04
CA VAL A 225 9.46 2.65 12.98
C VAL A 225 9.06 1.52 13.94
N ASP A 226 8.68 1.86 15.17
CA ASP A 226 8.23 0.88 16.18
C ASP A 226 6.92 0.20 15.76
N LEU A 227 5.95 0.99 15.27
CA LEU A 227 4.67 0.47 14.78
C LEU A 227 4.85 -0.49 13.61
N LEU A 228 5.71 -0.17 12.65
CA LEU A 228 5.95 -1.04 11.49
C LEU A 228 6.62 -2.35 11.89
N TYR A 229 7.66 -2.33 12.73
CA TYR A 229 8.29 -3.56 13.20
C TYR A 229 7.33 -4.45 13.99
N ARG A 230 6.54 -3.86 14.91
CA ARG A 230 5.52 -4.62 15.66
C ARG A 230 4.46 -5.19 14.74
N ARG A 231 4.00 -4.41 13.75
CA ARG A 231 3.02 -4.88 12.77
C ARG A 231 3.56 -6.04 11.93
N ALA A 232 4.82 -5.97 11.51
CA ALA A 232 5.48 -7.07 10.81
C ALA A 232 5.53 -8.34 11.70
N GLN A 233 5.84 -8.19 12.98
CA GLN A 233 5.82 -9.29 13.94
C GLN A 233 4.41 -9.91 14.08
N ASP A 234 3.38 -9.08 14.24
CA ASP A 234 1.98 -9.53 14.44
C ASP A 234 1.44 -10.32 13.24
N ILE A 235 1.81 -9.91 12.01
CA ILE A 235 1.41 -10.58 10.75
C ILE A 235 2.23 -11.86 10.50
N GLY A 236 3.34 -12.06 11.20
CA GLY A 236 4.12 -13.30 11.15
C GLY A 236 5.45 -13.18 10.40
N TYR A 237 6.21 -12.11 10.65
CA TYR A 237 7.59 -12.02 10.17
C TYR A 237 8.44 -13.16 10.76
N LEU A 238 9.27 -13.78 9.90
CA LEU A 238 9.92 -15.05 10.20
C LEU A 238 11.03 -14.96 11.27
N ASN A 239 11.61 -13.77 11.49
CA ASN A 239 12.72 -13.59 12.42
C ASN A 239 12.39 -12.54 13.51
N PRO A 240 11.63 -12.91 14.55
CA PRO A 240 11.26 -11.99 15.63
C PRO A 240 12.47 -11.47 16.43
N LYS A 241 13.53 -12.27 16.58
CA LYS A 241 14.76 -11.85 17.29
C LYS A 241 15.45 -10.68 16.58
N LEU A 242 15.43 -10.66 15.25
CA LEU A 242 15.96 -9.54 14.49
C LEU A 242 15.12 -8.27 14.68
N ILE A 243 13.79 -8.41 14.74
CA ILE A 243 12.89 -7.29 15.06
C ILE A 243 13.24 -6.72 16.43
N GLU A 244 13.36 -7.57 17.46
CA GLU A 244 13.73 -7.14 18.82
C GLU A 244 15.07 -6.40 18.84
N SER A 245 16.08 -6.93 18.16
CA SER A 245 17.41 -6.29 18.05
C SER A 245 17.35 -4.93 17.36
N ARG A 246 16.53 -4.77 16.32
CA ARG A 246 16.36 -3.50 15.59
C ARG A 246 15.55 -2.48 16.39
N LEU A 247 14.53 -2.92 17.11
CA LEU A 247 13.77 -2.07 18.03
C LEU A 247 14.66 -1.57 19.18
N ASP A 248 15.47 -2.44 19.77
CA ASP A 248 16.42 -2.04 20.81
C ASP A 248 17.42 -0.99 20.30
N TYR A 249 17.99 -1.22 19.11
CA TYR A 249 18.85 -0.24 18.46
C TYR A 249 18.13 1.10 18.23
N PHE A 250 16.92 1.09 17.67
CA PHE A 250 16.14 2.30 17.45
C PHE A 250 15.86 3.08 18.75
N GLN A 251 15.48 2.38 19.80
CA GLN A 251 15.02 2.98 21.05
C GLN A 251 16.19 3.48 21.91
N HIS A 252 17.23 2.67 22.06
CA HIS A 252 18.26 2.84 23.09
C HIS A 252 19.65 3.20 22.55
N SER A 253 19.92 3.08 21.26
CA SER A 253 21.25 3.36 20.71
C SER A 253 21.57 4.87 20.71
N LYS A 254 22.56 5.26 21.52
CA LYS A 254 23.16 6.60 21.47
C LYS A 254 23.70 6.95 20.08
N TRP A 255 24.21 5.95 19.37
CA TRP A 255 24.74 6.12 18.01
C TRP A 255 23.65 6.43 17.00
N PHE A 256 22.50 5.74 17.09
CA PHE A 256 21.34 6.08 16.28
C PHE A 256 20.86 7.51 16.56
N ARG A 257 20.71 7.89 17.84
CA ARG A 257 20.31 9.25 18.24
C ARG A 257 21.27 10.32 17.72
N PHE A 258 22.57 10.05 17.79
CA PHE A 258 23.60 10.92 17.23
C PHE A 258 23.37 11.12 15.73
N LYS A 259 23.28 10.04 14.94
CA LYS A 259 23.05 10.17 13.48
C LYS A 259 21.74 10.87 13.14
N ALA A 260 20.65 10.53 13.83
CA ALA A 260 19.34 11.15 13.63
C ALA A 260 19.37 12.66 13.87
N PHE A 261 20.10 13.12 14.90
CA PHE A 261 20.28 14.55 15.17
C PHE A 261 20.92 15.28 13.97
N PHE A 262 22.01 14.74 13.42
CA PHE A 262 22.70 15.38 12.29
C PHE A 262 21.86 15.40 11.02
N VAL A 263 21.16 14.31 10.71
CA VAL A 263 20.29 14.25 9.53
C VAL A 263 19.14 15.25 9.65
N ASN A 264 18.46 15.29 10.80
CA ASN A 264 17.37 16.23 11.03
C ASN A 264 17.84 17.69 11.02
N ALA A 265 18.97 18.00 11.65
CA ALA A 265 19.55 19.35 11.63
C ALA A 265 19.88 19.80 10.20
N TYR A 266 20.44 18.91 9.37
CA TYR A 266 20.74 19.19 7.97
C TYR A 266 19.46 19.47 7.17
N GLN A 267 18.41 18.68 7.34
CA GLN A 267 17.14 18.87 6.63
C GLN A 267 16.45 20.17 7.04
N THR A 268 16.44 20.51 8.33
CA THR A 268 15.91 21.80 8.80
C THR A 268 16.66 22.98 8.18
N PHE A 269 17.99 22.90 8.13
CA PHE A 269 18.80 23.95 7.54
C PHE A 269 18.56 24.10 6.03
N LYS A 270 18.46 22.97 5.31
CA LYS A 270 18.15 22.96 3.88
C LYS A 270 16.81 23.63 3.57
N ASN A 271 15.77 23.36 4.37
CA ASN A 271 14.43 23.93 4.18
C ASN A 271 14.32 25.42 4.55
N LEU A 272 15.31 25.99 5.26
CA LEU A 272 15.36 27.42 5.59
C LEU A 272 16.05 28.27 4.50
N ILE A 273 16.75 27.63 3.56
CA ILE A 273 17.56 28.27 2.51
C ILE A 273 16.88 28.23 1.14
N VAL A 274 15.85 27.40 0.98
CA VAL A 274 15.00 27.28 -0.22
C VAL A 274 13.69 28.04 0.03
#